data_AF-A0A244CUE6-F1
#
_entry.id   AF-A0A244CUE6-F1
#
_cell.length_a   1.000
_cell.length_b   1.000
_cell.length_c   1.000
_cell.angle_alpha   90.00
_cell.angle_beta   90.00
_cell.angle_gamma   90.00
#
_symmetry.space_group_name_H-M   'P 1'
#
loop_
_entity.id
_entity.type
_entity.pdbx_description
1 polymer ?
#
loop_
_entity_poly.entity_id
_entity_poly.type
_entity_poly.pdbx_seq_one_letter_code
_entity_poly.pdbx_strand_id
1 'polypeptide(L)'
;MNIAHSTINKILITDAKNLDPITVIIDDYEAGKGEITIKCYGQAWTAYWGGMSGRTVAEFFLDANNSYLLNCLWSGNNPQTEPNYDYIEKSVKDYVLKERRGGSIEAEFARELYDFTDWQSCVPEHTYADWTNPFCSHYKEDFDGFAENHLSYLSIPERYTSEAAYLDRIITAVKEALAEQVKIEVPDLTDVDKQMIEAGMIPLSKMINEGSPMSEFLAHAGVTDLASFEQYLKMRLAEFQKARVRMELDKNEQHIMFEWYLSHAAAYQDVLANFRKASKTT
;
A
#
# COMPACT_ATOMS: atom_id res chain seq x y z
N MET A 1 -28.08 17.97 27.84
CA MET A 1 -26.82 18.12 27.10
C MET A 1 -25.81 17.21 27.76
N ASN A 2 -25.35 16.17 27.07
CA ASN A 2 -24.28 15.31 27.59
C ASN A 2 -22.96 15.84 27.02
N ILE A 3 -22.00 16.12 27.89
CA ILE A 3 -20.65 16.52 27.51
C ILE A 3 -19.77 15.29 27.71
N ALA A 4 -19.07 14.88 26.65
CA ALA A 4 -18.07 13.82 26.70
C ALA A 4 -16.72 14.40 26.27
N HIS A 5 -15.64 13.87 26.83
CA HIS A 5 -14.27 14.21 26.47
C HIS A 5 -13.62 12.99 25.82
N SER A 6 -12.93 13.19 24.70
CA SER A 6 -12.14 12.16 24.00
C SER A 6 -10.70 12.64 23.82
N THR A 7 -9.79 11.70 23.58
CA THR A 7 -8.41 11.99 23.20
C THR A 7 -8.25 11.72 21.71
N ILE A 8 -7.69 12.66 20.98
CA ILE A 8 -7.43 12.54 19.53
C ILE A 8 -5.94 12.33 19.28
N ASN A 9 -5.59 11.54 18.27
CA ASN A 9 -4.22 11.43 17.81
C ASN A 9 -3.96 12.50 16.75
N LYS A 10 -2.97 13.36 16.99
CA LYS A 10 -2.56 14.42 16.05
C LYS A 10 -1.12 14.20 15.62
N ILE A 11 -0.93 14.09 14.32
CA ILE A 11 0.35 13.87 13.67
C ILE A 11 0.68 15.09 12.83
N LEU A 12 1.92 15.58 12.94
CA LEU A 12 2.45 16.63 12.09
C LEU A 12 3.57 16.03 11.23
N ILE A 13 3.40 16.09 9.91
CA ILE A 13 4.36 15.62 8.93
C ILE A 13 5.03 16.85 8.32
N THR A 14 6.35 16.96 8.50
CA THR A 14 7.19 17.99 7.87
C THR A 14 8.11 17.34 6.84
N ASP A 15 8.68 18.16 5.96
CA ASP A 15 9.71 17.77 4.99
C ASP A 15 9.27 16.71 3.96
N ALA A 16 7.96 16.54 3.77
CA ALA A 16 7.43 15.74 2.68
C ALA A 16 7.75 16.39 1.32
N LYS A 17 8.27 15.60 0.38
CA LYS A 17 8.77 16.11 -0.91
C LYS A 17 7.68 16.83 -1.70
N ASN A 18 7.92 18.10 -2.02
CA ASN A 18 7.00 18.95 -2.79
C ASN A 18 5.59 19.09 -2.18
N LEU A 19 5.49 19.06 -0.84
CA LEU A 19 4.26 19.25 -0.08
C LEU A 19 4.51 20.23 1.08
N ASP A 20 3.49 21.04 1.40
CA ASP A 20 3.47 21.82 2.63
C ASP A 20 3.32 20.91 3.86
N PRO A 21 3.62 21.40 5.08
CA PRO A 21 3.42 20.63 6.30
C PRO A 21 1.99 20.09 6.42
N ILE A 22 1.87 18.79 6.65
CA ILE A 22 0.60 18.08 6.70
C ILE A 22 0.24 17.85 8.16
N THR A 23 -0.95 18.30 8.57
CA THR A 23 -1.52 17.95 9.87
C THR A 23 -2.58 16.88 9.69
N VAL A 24 -2.38 15.73 10.33
CA VAL A 24 -3.33 14.62 10.35
C VAL A 24 -3.92 14.52 11.74
N ILE A 25 -5.24 14.45 11.82
CA ILE A 25 -5.99 14.24 13.05
C ILE A 25 -6.79 12.97 12.87
N ILE A 26 -6.61 12.02 13.77
CA ILE A 26 -7.29 10.73 13.79
C ILE A 26 -8.14 10.66 15.05
N ASP A 27 -9.43 10.36 14.89
CA ASP A 27 -10.39 10.17 15.97
C ASP A 27 -11.04 8.79 15.85
N ASP A 28 -10.62 7.87 16.71
CA ASP A 28 -11.20 6.53 16.83
C ASP A 28 -12.33 6.55 17.87
N TYR A 29 -13.57 6.56 17.39
CA TYR A 29 -14.75 6.66 18.26
C TYR A 29 -15.03 5.36 19.03
N GLU A 30 -15.09 4.25 18.31
CA GLU A 30 -15.35 2.90 18.82
C GLU A 30 -14.64 1.89 17.91
N ALA A 31 -14.49 0.63 18.33
CA ALA A 31 -13.88 -0.40 17.49
C ALA A 31 -14.54 -0.48 16.10
N GLY A 32 -13.77 -0.20 15.05
CA GLY A 32 -14.24 -0.18 13.67
C GLY A 32 -14.98 1.09 13.23
N LYS A 33 -14.99 2.17 14.03
CA LYS A 33 -15.61 3.46 13.67
C LYS A 33 -14.69 4.63 14.02
N GLY A 34 -14.53 5.54 13.08
CA GLY A 34 -13.76 6.75 13.30
C GLY A 34 -13.66 7.63 12.07
N GLU A 35 -12.89 8.70 12.20
CA GLU A 35 -12.64 9.64 11.13
C GLU A 35 -11.17 10.07 11.08
N ILE A 36 -10.78 10.53 9.89
CA ILE A 36 -9.51 11.20 9.68
C ILE A 36 -9.76 12.59 9.11
N THR A 37 -9.06 13.57 9.63
CA THR A 37 -8.99 14.92 9.06
C THR A 37 -7.55 15.23 8.68
N ILE A 38 -7.32 15.51 7.41
CA ILE A 38 -6.01 15.85 6.85
C ILE A 38 -6.05 17.33 6.45
N LYS A 39 -5.05 18.10 6.88
CA LYS A 39 -4.90 19.51 6.52
C LYS A 39 -3.55 19.75 5.85
N CYS A 40 -3.55 20.45 4.73
CA CYS A 40 -2.36 20.85 4.00
C CYS A 40 -2.65 22.14 3.21
N TYR A 41 -1.71 23.09 3.19
CA TYR A 41 -1.82 24.36 2.45
C TYR A 41 -3.18 25.09 2.58
N GLY A 42 -3.66 25.29 3.81
CA GLY A 42 -4.94 25.97 4.06
C GLY A 42 -6.20 25.19 3.65
N GLN A 43 -6.04 24.00 3.09
CA GLN A 43 -7.13 23.08 2.75
C GLN A 43 -7.27 22.00 3.83
N ALA A 44 -8.46 21.41 3.92
CA ALA A 44 -8.76 20.32 4.84
C ALA A 44 -9.70 19.31 4.17
N TRP A 45 -9.43 18.03 4.37
CA TRP A 45 -10.23 16.91 3.88
C TRP A 45 -10.56 16.00 5.04
N THR A 46 -11.83 15.64 5.19
CA THR A 46 -12.31 14.79 6.27
C THR A 46 -13.06 13.61 5.68
N ALA A 47 -12.74 12.41 6.15
CA ALA A 47 -13.46 11.19 5.80
C ALA A 47 -13.83 10.42 7.07
N TYR A 48 -15.04 9.87 7.09
CA TYR A 48 -15.58 9.06 8.18
C TYR A 48 -15.87 7.65 7.68
N TRP A 49 -15.56 6.66 8.52
CA TRP A 49 -15.88 5.26 8.28
C TRP A 49 -16.64 4.68 9.48
N GLY A 50 -17.84 4.16 9.23
CA GLY A 50 -18.69 3.52 10.24
C GLY A 50 -18.55 1.99 10.34
N GLY A 51 -17.65 1.39 9.56
CA GLY A 51 -17.51 -0.07 9.45
C GLY A 51 -16.15 -0.51 8.93
N MET A 52 -15.12 -0.41 9.77
CA MET A 52 -13.73 -0.79 9.46
C MET A 52 -13.37 -2.22 9.93
N SER A 53 -14.38 -3.06 10.18
CA SER A 53 -14.19 -4.46 10.64
C SER A 53 -13.41 -4.59 11.96
N GLY A 54 -13.61 -3.65 12.88
CA GLY A 54 -12.95 -3.62 14.19
C GLY A 54 -11.55 -3.00 14.20
N ARG A 55 -10.99 -2.63 13.03
CA ARG A 55 -9.71 -1.91 12.91
C ARG A 55 -9.83 -0.46 13.36
N THR A 56 -8.70 0.12 13.76
CA THR A 56 -8.53 1.58 13.91
C THR A 56 -8.56 2.29 12.56
N VAL A 57 -8.77 3.60 12.56
CA VAL A 57 -8.69 4.43 11.37
C VAL A 57 -7.31 4.34 10.72
N ALA A 58 -6.23 4.33 11.51
CA ALA A 58 -4.86 4.26 10.99
C ALA A 58 -4.60 2.94 10.22
N GLU A 59 -4.95 1.79 10.82
CA GLU A 59 -4.83 0.48 10.18
C GLU A 59 -5.67 0.39 8.91
N PHE A 60 -6.92 0.86 8.97
CA PHE A 60 -7.81 0.87 7.82
C PHE A 60 -7.26 1.74 6.69
N PHE A 61 -6.70 2.92 7.02
CA PHE A 61 -6.13 3.84 6.05
C PHE A 61 -4.90 3.26 5.35
N LEU A 62 -4.06 2.51 6.08
CA LEU A 62 -2.91 1.81 5.50
C LEU A 62 -3.33 0.69 4.54
N ASP A 63 -4.33 -0.11 4.91
CA ASP A 63 -4.82 -1.24 4.11
C ASP A 63 -5.62 -0.81 2.86
N ALA A 64 -6.33 0.31 2.93
CA ALA A 64 -7.16 0.78 1.82
C ALA A 64 -6.32 1.22 0.61
N ASN A 65 -6.82 1.07 -0.61
CA ASN A 65 -6.12 1.56 -1.79
C ASN A 65 -6.20 3.10 -1.91
N ASN A 66 -5.20 3.72 -2.57
CA ASN A 66 -5.15 5.19 -2.67
C ASN A 66 -6.36 5.76 -3.43
N SER A 67 -6.83 5.10 -4.49
CA SER A 67 -7.96 5.59 -5.28
C SER A 67 -9.27 5.63 -4.48
N TYR A 68 -9.50 4.67 -3.60
CA TYR A 68 -10.63 4.66 -2.67
C TYR A 68 -10.52 5.81 -1.67
N LEU A 69 -9.35 5.97 -1.04
CA LEU A 69 -9.12 7.05 -0.08
C LEU A 69 -9.25 8.42 -0.74
N LEU A 70 -8.73 8.57 -1.95
CA LEU A 70 -8.87 9.76 -2.76
C LEU A 70 -10.35 10.07 -2.96
N ASN A 71 -11.15 9.09 -3.37
CA ASN A 71 -12.58 9.28 -3.55
C ASN A 71 -13.32 9.62 -2.26
N CYS A 72 -12.93 9.05 -1.12
CA CYS A 72 -13.53 9.37 0.19
C CYS A 72 -13.18 10.79 0.66
N LEU A 73 -11.96 11.25 0.38
CA LEU A 73 -11.48 12.57 0.79
C LEU A 73 -11.80 13.67 -0.23
N TRP A 74 -12.13 13.29 -1.46
CA TRP A 74 -12.48 14.23 -2.52
C TRP A 74 -13.86 14.83 -2.28
N SER A 75 -13.88 16.07 -1.78
CA SER A 75 -15.10 16.84 -1.57
C SER A 75 -15.37 17.88 -2.67
N GLY A 76 -14.68 17.79 -3.82
CA GLY A 76 -14.72 18.79 -4.88
C GLY A 76 -15.91 18.63 -5.84
N ASN A 77 -16.50 19.75 -6.26
CA ASN A 77 -17.41 19.80 -7.42
C ASN A 77 -16.67 19.61 -8.76
N ASN A 78 -15.35 19.63 -8.74
CA ASN A 78 -14.50 19.46 -9.90
C ASN A 78 -14.31 17.96 -10.22
N PRO A 79 -14.16 17.60 -11.51
CA PRO A 79 -13.84 16.25 -11.89
C PRO A 79 -12.47 15.82 -11.34
N GLN A 80 -12.36 14.57 -10.90
CA GLN A 80 -11.10 13.99 -10.43
C GLN A 80 -10.15 13.69 -11.60
N THR A 81 -10.71 13.44 -12.78
CA THR A 81 -9.95 13.09 -13.98
C THR A 81 -10.20 14.06 -15.12
N GLU A 82 -9.20 14.17 -15.99
CA GLU A 82 -9.24 14.92 -17.25
C GLU A 82 -8.58 14.10 -18.36
N PRO A 83 -8.93 14.34 -19.64
CA PRO A 83 -8.22 13.73 -20.76
C PRO A 83 -6.73 14.05 -20.72
N ASN A 84 -5.89 13.03 -20.89
CA ASN A 84 -4.45 13.21 -20.89
C ASN A 84 -3.95 13.65 -22.27
N TYR A 85 -3.97 14.96 -22.54
CA TYR A 85 -3.52 15.49 -23.83
C TYR A 85 -2.02 15.24 -24.11
N ASP A 86 -1.18 15.10 -23.07
CA ASP A 86 0.24 14.76 -23.24
C ASP A 86 0.42 13.38 -23.89
N TYR A 87 -0.56 12.48 -23.72
CA TYR A 87 -0.58 11.19 -24.41
C TYR A 87 -0.71 11.37 -25.93
N ILE A 88 -1.54 12.32 -26.36
CA ILE A 88 -1.76 12.63 -27.78
C ILE A 88 -0.48 13.13 -28.40
N GLU A 89 0.20 14.08 -27.75
CA GLU A 89 1.48 14.61 -28.24
C GLU A 89 2.50 13.48 -28.45
N LYS A 90 2.62 12.58 -27.47
CA LYS A 90 3.51 11.42 -27.57
C LYS A 90 3.10 10.49 -28.73
N SER A 91 1.82 10.15 -28.83
CA SER A 91 1.30 9.28 -29.89
C SER A 91 1.52 9.88 -31.27
N VAL A 92 1.24 11.17 -31.45
CA VAL A 92 1.46 11.86 -32.73
C VAL A 92 2.94 11.82 -33.10
N LYS A 93 3.85 12.14 -32.16
CA LYS A 93 5.30 12.06 -32.41
C LYS A 93 5.73 10.67 -32.88
N ASP A 94 5.20 9.62 -32.26
CA ASP A 94 5.48 8.24 -32.66
C ASP A 94 4.94 7.92 -34.07
N TYR A 95 3.72 8.34 -34.40
CA TYR A 95 3.12 8.16 -35.72
C TYR A 95 3.86 8.94 -36.81
N VAL A 96 4.22 10.21 -36.54
CA VAL A 96 5.00 11.04 -37.45
C VAL A 96 6.34 10.39 -37.78
N LEU A 97 7.06 9.88 -36.77
CA LEU A 97 8.32 9.18 -36.99
C LEU A 97 8.13 7.90 -37.83
N LYS A 98 7.04 7.16 -37.60
CA LYS A 98 6.70 5.95 -38.36
C LYS A 98 6.41 6.26 -39.83
N GLU A 99 5.53 7.22 -40.09
CA GLU A 99 5.16 7.62 -41.46
C GLU A 99 6.34 8.26 -42.20
N ARG A 100 7.16 9.06 -41.52
CA ARG A 100 8.36 9.66 -42.13
C ARG A 100 9.39 8.60 -42.52
N ARG A 101 9.58 7.56 -41.70
CA ARG A 101 10.44 6.40 -42.06
C ARG A 101 9.87 5.61 -43.23
N GLY A 102 8.55 5.51 -43.33
CA GLY A 102 7.84 4.88 -44.45
C GLY A 102 7.83 5.71 -45.74
N GLY A 103 8.12 7.02 -45.64
CA GLY A 103 8.06 7.94 -46.77
C GLY A 103 6.65 8.40 -47.14
N SER A 104 5.65 8.15 -46.28
CA SER A 104 4.24 8.48 -46.54
C SER A 104 3.92 9.97 -46.35
N ILE A 105 4.76 10.69 -45.60
CA ILE A 105 4.58 12.13 -45.34
C ILE A 105 5.85 12.92 -45.66
N GLU A 106 5.66 14.15 -46.14
CA GLU A 106 6.74 15.08 -46.48
C GLU A 106 7.51 15.57 -45.25
N ALA A 107 8.77 15.97 -45.46
CA ALA A 107 9.66 16.35 -44.37
C ALA A 107 9.24 17.63 -43.64
N GLU A 108 8.66 18.59 -44.36
CA GLU A 108 8.21 19.87 -43.79
C GLU A 108 6.98 19.67 -42.91
N PHE A 109 5.93 19.04 -43.45
CA PHE A 109 4.73 18.67 -42.69
C PHE A 109 5.04 17.80 -41.47
N ALA A 110 5.90 16.78 -41.63
CA ALA A 110 6.32 15.94 -40.51
C ALA A 110 7.01 16.74 -39.39
N ARG A 111 7.81 17.75 -39.74
CA ARG A 111 8.50 18.58 -38.76
C ARG A 111 7.52 19.46 -37.99
N GLU A 112 6.61 20.13 -38.70
CA GLU A 112 5.60 20.96 -38.06
C GLU A 112 4.71 20.15 -37.11
N LEU A 113 4.28 18.95 -37.55
CA LEU A 113 3.45 18.06 -36.74
C LEU A 113 4.19 17.50 -35.52
N TYR A 114 5.50 17.26 -35.62
CA TYR A 114 6.33 16.81 -34.51
C TYR A 114 6.56 17.91 -33.46
N ASP A 115 6.71 19.16 -33.90
CA ASP A 115 7.01 20.31 -33.04
C ASP A 115 5.74 20.93 -32.40
N PHE A 116 4.53 20.53 -32.84
CA PHE A 116 3.27 21.04 -32.31
C PHE A 116 2.90 20.45 -30.94
N THR A 117 2.46 21.30 -30.01
CA THR A 117 2.18 20.94 -28.60
C THR A 117 0.75 21.23 -28.13
N ASP A 118 -0.01 22.11 -28.79
CA ASP A 118 -1.36 22.51 -28.34
C ASP A 118 -2.47 21.56 -28.85
N TRP A 119 -2.29 20.27 -28.59
CA TRP A 119 -3.19 19.22 -29.06
C TRP A 119 -4.59 19.32 -28.46
N GLN A 120 -4.75 19.93 -27.29
CA GLN A 120 -6.05 20.14 -26.66
C GLN A 120 -7.01 20.91 -27.57
N SER A 121 -6.52 21.92 -28.30
CA SER A 121 -7.32 22.70 -29.25
C SER A 121 -7.77 21.91 -30.49
N CYS A 122 -7.08 20.81 -30.80
CA CYS A 122 -7.32 19.97 -31.96
C CYS A 122 -8.30 18.83 -31.69
N VAL A 123 -8.53 18.46 -30.43
CA VAL A 123 -9.37 17.33 -30.04
C VAL A 123 -10.84 17.65 -30.32
N PRO A 124 -11.56 16.80 -31.06
CA PRO A 124 -12.98 16.98 -31.28
C PRO A 124 -13.78 16.79 -29.99
N GLU A 125 -14.84 17.59 -29.80
CA GLU A 125 -15.73 17.48 -28.63
C GLU A 125 -16.49 16.14 -28.57
N HIS A 126 -16.66 15.47 -29.72
CA HIS A 126 -17.42 14.23 -29.86
C HIS A 126 -16.69 13.23 -30.76
N THR A 127 -16.87 11.93 -30.52
CA THR A 127 -16.17 10.84 -31.21
C THR A 127 -16.38 10.75 -32.73
N TYR A 128 -17.34 11.48 -33.29
CA TYR A 128 -17.66 11.50 -34.72
C TYR A 128 -17.33 12.84 -35.40
N ALA A 129 -16.70 13.76 -34.68
CA ALA A 129 -16.23 15.02 -35.25
C ALA A 129 -14.77 14.88 -35.68
N ASP A 130 -14.42 15.60 -36.74
CA ASP A 130 -13.07 15.59 -37.28
C ASP A 130 -12.12 16.37 -36.35
N TRP A 131 -10.87 15.91 -36.32
CA TRP A 131 -9.80 16.64 -35.63
C TRP A 131 -9.58 17.99 -36.29
N THR A 132 -9.40 19.03 -35.49
CA THR A 132 -9.12 20.36 -36.02
C THR A 132 -7.66 20.44 -36.45
N ASN A 133 -7.42 20.83 -37.71
CA ASN A 133 -6.07 21.01 -38.22
C ASN A 133 -5.32 22.13 -37.46
N PRO A 134 -4.18 21.82 -36.81
CA PRO A 134 -3.40 22.81 -36.06
C PRO A 134 -2.79 23.91 -36.92
N PHE A 135 -2.64 23.69 -38.23
CA PHE A 135 -2.00 24.60 -39.19
C PHE A 135 -3.01 25.38 -40.04
N CYS A 136 -4.24 25.54 -39.55
CA CYS A 136 -5.33 26.22 -40.25
C CYS A 136 -5.62 25.55 -41.63
N SER A 137 -5.53 26.32 -42.73
CA SER A 137 -5.76 25.81 -44.08
C SER A 137 -4.52 25.16 -44.72
N HIS A 138 -3.35 25.27 -44.10
CA HIS A 138 -2.13 24.63 -44.61
C HIS A 138 -2.18 23.12 -44.33
N TYR A 139 -1.63 22.33 -45.25
CA TYR A 139 -1.55 20.86 -45.13
C TYR A 139 -2.90 20.19 -44.86
N LYS A 140 -4.01 20.78 -45.31
CA LYS A 140 -5.35 20.25 -44.99
C LYS A 140 -5.52 18.81 -45.44
N GLU A 141 -5.18 18.49 -46.69
CA GLU A 141 -5.31 17.14 -47.22
C GLU A 141 -4.36 16.16 -46.51
N ASP A 142 -3.12 16.58 -46.23
CA ASP A 142 -2.13 15.77 -45.52
C ASP A 142 -2.56 15.49 -44.06
N PHE A 143 -3.09 16.50 -43.37
CA PHE A 143 -3.58 16.38 -42.00
C PHE A 143 -4.86 15.57 -41.91
N ASP A 144 -5.84 15.81 -42.80
CA ASP A 144 -7.09 15.04 -42.83
C ASP A 144 -6.77 13.54 -43.04
N GLY A 145 -5.85 13.21 -43.96
CA GLY A 145 -5.38 11.85 -44.18
C GLY A 145 -4.59 11.27 -42.99
N PHE A 146 -3.75 12.07 -42.34
CA PHE A 146 -3.04 11.63 -41.13
C PHE A 146 -4.00 11.36 -39.97
N ALA A 147 -4.97 12.26 -39.75
CA ALA A 147 -5.95 12.18 -38.68
C ALA A 147 -6.87 10.97 -38.86
N GLU A 148 -7.36 10.71 -40.08
CA GLU A 148 -8.18 9.54 -40.39
C GLU A 148 -7.45 8.23 -40.09
N ASN A 149 -6.16 8.15 -40.44
CA ASN A 149 -5.38 6.94 -40.28
C ASN A 149 -4.90 6.68 -38.85
N HIS A 150 -4.63 7.72 -38.05
CA HIS A 150 -3.95 7.58 -36.76
C HIS A 150 -4.71 8.18 -35.57
N LEU A 151 -5.52 9.22 -35.77
CA LEU A 151 -6.13 9.99 -34.68
C LEU A 151 -7.63 9.67 -34.47
N SER A 152 -8.38 9.35 -35.52
CA SER A 152 -9.83 9.09 -35.45
C SER A 152 -10.20 7.91 -34.55
N TYR A 153 -9.26 6.98 -34.33
CA TYR A 153 -9.45 5.83 -33.43
C TYR A 153 -8.56 5.89 -32.18
N LEU A 154 -7.89 7.01 -31.93
CA LEU A 154 -7.00 7.16 -30.78
C LEU A 154 -7.82 7.26 -29.49
N SER A 155 -7.72 6.25 -28.63
CA SER A 155 -8.30 6.29 -27.29
C SER A 155 -7.41 7.17 -26.39
N ILE A 156 -7.94 8.33 -26.01
CA ILE A 156 -7.27 9.26 -25.11
C ILE A 156 -7.47 8.76 -23.67
N PRO A 157 -6.40 8.35 -22.96
CA PRO A 157 -6.54 7.92 -21.58
C PRO A 157 -6.87 9.10 -20.67
N GLU A 158 -7.53 8.83 -19.56
CA GLU A 158 -7.72 9.81 -18.50
C GLU A 158 -6.52 9.87 -17.57
N ARG A 159 -6.26 11.05 -17.00
CA ARG A 159 -5.32 11.28 -15.91
C ARG A 159 -6.00 12.03 -14.77
N TYR A 160 -5.42 11.99 -13.58
CA TYR A 160 -5.89 12.85 -12.50
C TYR A 160 -5.66 14.32 -12.83
N THR A 161 -6.63 15.16 -12.45
CA THR A 161 -6.43 16.62 -12.45
C THR A 161 -5.30 16.98 -11.47
N SER A 162 -4.73 18.18 -11.63
CA SER A 162 -3.65 18.65 -10.74
C SER A 162 -4.05 18.65 -9.27
N GLU A 163 -5.31 18.98 -8.97
CA GLU A 163 -5.90 18.95 -7.63
C GLU A 163 -6.00 17.52 -7.08
N ALA A 164 -6.51 16.56 -7.88
CA ALA A 164 -6.61 15.16 -7.48
C ALA A 164 -5.23 14.51 -7.30
N ALA A 165 -4.28 14.81 -8.19
CA ALA A 165 -2.89 14.37 -8.09
C ALA A 165 -2.18 14.98 -6.86
N TYR A 166 -2.54 16.20 -6.46
CA TYR A 166 -2.03 16.80 -5.22
C TYR A 166 -2.54 16.05 -3.99
N LEU A 167 -3.83 15.75 -3.92
CA LEU A 167 -4.41 14.99 -2.82
C LEU A 167 -3.88 13.55 -2.76
N ASP A 168 -3.66 12.88 -3.90
CA ASP A 168 -3.05 11.54 -3.93
C ASP A 168 -1.62 11.54 -3.37
N ARG A 169 -0.82 12.58 -3.65
CA ARG A 169 0.50 12.77 -3.03
C ARG A 169 0.40 12.96 -1.52
N ILE A 170 -0.58 13.73 -1.05
CA ILE A 170 -0.84 13.91 0.39
C ILE A 170 -1.22 12.56 1.03
N ILE A 171 -2.14 11.80 0.44
CA ILE A 171 -2.55 10.47 0.92
C ILE A 171 -1.35 9.55 1.03
N THR A 172 -0.49 9.55 0.02
CA THR A 172 0.74 8.74 -0.01
C THR A 172 1.68 9.14 1.13
N ALA A 173 1.94 10.44 1.33
CA ALA A 173 2.78 10.93 2.43
C ALA A 173 2.20 10.58 3.82
N VAL A 174 0.87 10.67 3.98
CA VAL A 174 0.20 10.28 5.22
C VAL A 174 0.35 8.78 5.48
N LYS A 175 0.20 7.94 4.45
CA LYS A 175 0.43 6.49 4.59
C LYS A 175 1.86 6.17 5.00
N GLU A 176 2.85 6.78 4.37
CA GLU A 176 4.25 6.58 4.71
C GLU A 176 4.52 6.96 6.17
N ALA A 177 3.99 8.09 6.63
CA ALA A 177 4.12 8.52 8.02
C ALA A 177 3.43 7.57 9.00
N LEU A 178 2.21 7.10 8.69
CA LEU A 178 1.49 6.14 9.53
C LEU A 178 2.20 4.78 9.58
N ALA A 179 2.72 4.30 8.45
CA ALA A 179 3.49 3.07 8.39
C ALA A 179 4.77 3.17 9.22
N GLU A 180 5.44 4.32 9.21
CA GLU A 180 6.62 4.55 10.04
C GLU A 180 6.27 4.58 11.54
N GLN A 181 5.14 5.18 11.93
CA GLN A 181 4.66 5.11 13.32
C GLN A 181 4.39 3.66 13.77
N VAL A 182 3.79 2.84 12.92
CA VAL A 182 3.56 1.41 13.22
C VAL A 182 4.88 0.65 13.39
N LYS A 183 5.93 0.98 12.63
CA LYS A 183 7.25 0.37 12.81
C LYS A 183 7.90 0.74 14.15
N ILE A 184 7.61 1.94 14.68
CA ILE A 184 8.15 2.41 15.97
C ILE A 184 7.47 1.71 17.16
N GLU A 185 6.23 1.24 17.01
CA GLU A 185 5.51 0.50 18.06
C GLU A 185 5.86 -1.00 18.13
N VAL A 186 6.45 -1.58 17.08
CA VAL A 186 7.15 -2.87 17.20
C VAL A 186 8.46 -2.59 17.92
N PRO A 187 8.81 -3.28 19.03
CA PRO A 187 10.08 -3.04 19.70
C PRO A 187 11.21 -3.17 18.67
N ASP A 188 11.87 -2.06 18.36
CA ASP A 188 13.04 -2.09 17.51
C ASP A 188 14.04 -3.02 18.20
N LEU A 189 14.29 -4.17 17.58
CA LEU A 189 15.24 -5.15 18.10
C LEU A 189 16.60 -4.48 18.34
N THR A 190 16.94 -3.38 17.66
CA THR A 190 18.19 -2.65 17.90
C THR A 190 18.24 -1.96 19.28
N ASP A 191 17.13 -1.52 19.84
CA ASP A 191 17.11 -0.89 21.17
C ASP A 191 17.20 -1.94 22.28
N VAL A 192 16.54 -3.08 22.12
CA VAL A 192 16.70 -4.24 23.01
C VAL A 192 18.11 -4.80 22.89
N ASP A 193 18.66 -4.89 21.67
CA ASP A 193 20.04 -5.31 21.44
C ASP A 193 21.04 -4.38 22.13
N LYS A 194 20.86 -3.06 22.06
CA LYS A 194 21.71 -2.10 22.78
C LYS A 194 21.69 -2.37 24.28
N GLN A 195 20.50 -2.52 24.88
CA GLN A 195 20.36 -2.84 26.31
C GLN A 195 20.99 -4.19 26.67
N MET A 196 20.82 -5.21 25.83
CA MET A 196 21.40 -6.53 26.04
C MET A 196 22.92 -6.50 25.92
N ILE A 197 23.48 -5.78 24.94
CA ILE A 197 24.93 -5.58 24.78
C ILE A 197 25.52 -4.85 25.98
N GLU A 198 24.87 -3.78 26.47
CA GLU A 198 25.29 -3.05 27.66
C GLU A 198 25.28 -3.94 28.92
N ALA A 199 24.32 -4.87 29.00
CA ALA A 199 24.26 -5.89 30.05
C ALA A 199 25.23 -7.07 29.84
N GLY A 200 26.07 -7.04 28.79
CA GLY A 200 27.02 -8.10 28.45
C GLY A 200 26.37 -9.38 27.90
N MET A 201 25.14 -9.30 27.42
CA MET A 201 24.37 -10.40 26.84
C MET A 201 24.53 -10.48 25.32
N ILE A 202 24.19 -11.64 24.76
CA ILE A 202 24.10 -11.82 23.31
C ILE A 202 22.88 -11.03 22.80
N PRO A 203 23.00 -10.20 21.74
CA PRO A 203 21.86 -9.47 21.18
C PRO A 203 20.71 -10.40 20.78
N LEU A 204 19.48 -9.94 20.97
CA LEU A 204 18.26 -10.69 20.62
C LEU A 204 18.19 -10.94 19.11
N SER A 205 18.56 -9.96 18.28
CA SER A 205 18.62 -10.14 16.82
C SER A 205 19.55 -11.29 16.43
N LYS A 206 20.69 -11.40 17.11
CA LYS A 206 21.64 -12.48 16.89
C LYS A 206 21.07 -13.83 17.32
N MET A 207 20.39 -13.88 18.46
CA MET A 207 19.74 -15.11 18.94
C MET A 207 18.64 -15.62 17.99
N ILE A 208 17.87 -14.72 17.37
CA ILE A 208 16.79 -15.06 16.45
C ILE A 208 17.34 -15.46 15.07
N ASN A 209 18.27 -14.69 14.51
CA ASN A 209 18.71 -14.85 13.12
C ASN A 209 19.82 -15.89 12.95
N GLU A 210 20.80 -15.91 13.86
CA GLU A 210 21.94 -16.82 13.79
C GLU A 210 21.75 -18.05 14.70
N GLY A 211 20.70 -18.02 15.54
CA GLY A 211 20.51 -18.97 16.63
C GLY A 211 21.39 -18.63 17.82
N SER A 212 20.97 -19.06 19.02
CA SER A 212 21.87 -19.05 20.17
C SER A 212 22.96 -20.12 20.00
N PRO A 213 24.11 -20.05 20.69
CA PRO A 213 25.07 -21.16 20.73
C PRO A 213 24.48 -22.51 21.20
N MET A 214 23.28 -22.50 21.78
CA MET A 214 22.54 -23.69 22.17
C MET A 214 21.67 -24.28 21.05
N SER A 215 21.45 -23.57 19.94
CA SER A 215 20.56 -23.97 18.84
C SER A 215 20.98 -25.32 18.23
N GLU A 216 22.29 -25.55 18.08
CA GLU A 216 22.85 -26.81 17.59
C GLU A 216 22.51 -28.01 18.50
N PHE A 217 22.36 -27.78 19.81
CA PHE A 217 21.99 -28.81 20.78
C PHE A 217 20.47 -28.99 20.94
N LEU A 218 19.69 -28.00 20.50
CA LEU A 218 18.23 -28.02 20.55
C LEU A 218 17.61 -28.72 19.33
N ALA A 219 18.32 -28.73 18.19
CA ALA A 219 17.88 -29.42 16.99
C ALA A 219 17.79 -30.93 17.24
N HIS A 220 16.60 -31.50 17.13
CA HIS A 220 16.40 -32.93 17.34
C HIS A 220 16.98 -33.72 16.15
N ALA A 221 17.90 -34.65 16.41
CA ALA A 221 18.63 -35.39 15.37
C ALA A 221 17.75 -36.11 14.33
N GLY A 222 16.51 -36.47 14.72
CA GLY A 222 15.52 -37.09 13.83
C GLY A 222 14.74 -36.13 12.93
N VAL A 223 15.02 -34.82 12.95
CA VAL A 223 14.36 -33.83 12.09
C VAL A 223 15.27 -33.50 10.91
N THR A 224 15.02 -34.17 9.77
CA THR A 224 15.84 -34.08 8.55
C THR A 224 15.11 -33.46 7.36
N ASP A 225 13.79 -33.39 7.44
CA ASP A 225 12.91 -32.90 6.37
C ASP A 225 11.59 -32.37 6.96
N LEU A 226 10.77 -31.74 6.12
CA LEU A 226 9.51 -31.12 6.55
C LEU A 226 8.50 -32.12 7.15
N ALA A 227 8.48 -33.37 6.68
CA ALA A 227 7.58 -34.40 7.22
C ALA A 227 8.03 -34.85 8.62
N SER A 228 9.33 -35.08 8.79
CA SER A 228 9.93 -35.38 10.09
C SER A 228 9.78 -34.22 11.08
N PHE A 229 9.79 -32.97 10.61
CA PHE A 229 9.51 -31.78 11.42
C PHE A 229 8.05 -31.73 11.89
N GLU A 230 7.07 -31.99 11.01
CA GLU A 230 5.67 -32.08 11.44
C GLU A 230 5.47 -33.20 12.48
N GLN A 231 6.14 -34.33 12.30
CA GLN A 231 6.10 -35.44 13.24
C GLN A 231 6.68 -35.05 14.60
N TYR A 232 7.81 -34.32 14.61
CA TYR A 232 8.40 -33.78 15.84
C TYR A 232 7.45 -32.83 16.56
N LEU A 233 6.81 -31.89 15.86
CA LEU A 233 5.83 -30.96 16.43
C LEU A 233 4.64 -31.72 17.06
N LYS A 234 4.10 -32.72 16.36
CA LYS A 234 3.03 -33.59 16.88
C LYS A 234 3.47 -34.33 18.15
N MET A 235 4.68 -34.86 18.17
CA MET A 235 5.23 -35.59 19.32
C MET A 235 5.33 -34.67 20.54
N ARG A 236 5.93 -33.48 20.38
CA ARG A 236 6.07 -32.50 21.47
C ARG A 236 4.72 -32.00 21.97
N LEU A 237 3.80 -31.69 21.06
CA LEU A 237 2.45 -31.29 21.43
C LEU A 237 1.75 -32.40 22.23
N ALA A 238 1.84 -33.66 21.77
CA ALA A 238 1.23 -34.79 22.45
C ALA A 238 1.84 -35.05 23.84
N GLU A 239 3.16 -34.87 24.00
CA GLU A 239 3.85 -34.99 25.28
C GLU A 239 3.27 -34.01 26.32
N PHE A 240 3.24 -32.71 25.99
CA PHE A 240 2.76 -31.70 26.92
C PHE A 240 1.25 -31.77 27.14
N GLN A 241 0.46 -32.06 26.11
CA GLN A 241 -0.98 -32.24 26.28
C GLN A 241 -1.31 -33.45 27.16
N LYS A 242 -0.60 -34.58 27.03
CA LYS A 242 -0.81 -35.74 27.90
C LYS A 242 -0.46 -35.43 29.35
N ALA A 243 0.64 -34.72 29.59
CA ALA A 243 1.03 -34.30 30.93
C ALA A 243 -0.02 -33.37 31.56
N ARG A 244 -0.48 -32.38 30.80
CA ARG A 244 -1.56 -31.46 31.20
C ARG A 244 -2.86 -32.21 31.53
N VAL A 245 -3.34 -33.06 30.61
CA VAL A 245 -4.60 -33.82 30.79
C VAL A 245 -4.52 -34.75 31.99
N ARG A 246 -3.37 -35.38 32.27
CA ARG A 246 -3.19 -36.16 33.50
C ARG A 246 -3.42 -35.33 34.75
N MET A 247 -2.88 -34.11 34.79
CA MET A 247 -3.07 -33.22 35.92
C MET A 247 -4.51 -32.75 36.07
N GLU A 248 -5.26 -32.56 34.97
CA GLU A 248 -6.71 -32.28 35.02
C GLU A 248 -7.48 -33.46 35.62
N LEU A 249 -7.16 -34.69 35.18
CA LEU A 249 -7.77 -35.91 35.70
C LEU A 249 -7.48 -36.09 37.20
N ASP A 250 -6.27 -35.73 37.63
CA ASP A 250 -5.84 -35.75 39.03
C ASP A 250 -6.31 -34.50 39.82
N LYS A 251 -7.06 -33.59 39.20
CA LYS A 251 -7.59 -32.33 39.78
C LYS A 251 -6.51 -31.41 40.36
N ASN A 252 -5.34 -31.36 39.72
CA ASN A 252 -4.17 -30.59 40.15
C ASN A 252 -3.88 -29.37 39.26
N GLU A 253 -4.93 -28.67 38.82
CA GLU A 253 -4.85 -27.55 37.88
C GLU A 253 -4.16 -26.31 38.47
N GLN A 254 -4.18 -26.14 39.80
CA GLN A 254 -3.55 -24.99 40.47
C GLN A 254 -2.02 -25.10 40.60
N HIS A 255 -1.43 -26.24 40.22
CA HIS A 255 0.00 -26.45 40.34
C HIS A 255 0.76 -25.74 39.21
N ILE A 256 1.92 -25.13 39.50
CA ILE A 256 2.70 -24.37 38.52
C ILE A 256 3.06 -25.18 37.25
N MET A 257 3.26 -26.48 37.38
CA MET A 257 3.52 -27.36 36.23
C MET A 257 2.33 -27.45 35.27
N PHE A 258 1.10 -27.30 35.76
CA PHE A 258 -0.08 -27.27 34.91
C PHE A 258 -0.02 -26.10 33.93
N GLU A 259 0.23 -24.88 34.44
CA GLU A 259 0.41 -23.66 33.64
C GLU A 259 1.61 -23.78 32.68
N TRP A 260 2.69 -24.40 33.15
CA TRP A 260 3.86 -24.66 32.31
C TRP A 260 3.51 -25.59 31.14
N TYR A 261 2.85 -26.73 31.38
CA TYR A 261 2.41 -27.65 30.34
C TYR A 261 1.38 -27.03 29.40
N LEU A 262 0.46 -26.22 29.93
CA LEU A 262 -0.54 -25.49 29.14
C LEU A 262 0.13 -24.52 28.17
N SER A 263 1.05 -23.69 28.66
CA SER A 263 1.77 -22.70 27.84
C SER A 263 2.62 -23.37 26.75
N HIS A 264 3.34 -24.44 27.08
CA HIS A 264 4.16 -25.17 26.10
C HIS A 264 3.29 -25.88 25.07
N ALA A 265 2.18 -26.51 25.48
CA ALA A 265 1.24 -27.09 24.53
C ALA A 265 0.68 -26.04 23.58
N ALA A 266 0.32 -24.84 24.06
CA ALA A 266 -0.17 -23.75 23.24
C ALA A 266 0.87 -23.29 22.20
N ALA A 267 2.14 -23.12 22.60
CA ALA A 267 3.21 -22.74 21.69
C ALA A 267 3.43 -23.75 20.55
N TYR A 268 3.49 -25.05 20.86
CA TYR A 268 3.62 -26.09 19.81
C TYR A 268 2.36 -26.22 18.94
N GLN A 269 1.18 -25.97 19.51
CA GLN A 269 -0.08 -26.01 18.78
C GLN A 269 -0.17 -24.88 17.74
N ASP A 270 0.24 -23.67 18.10
CA ASP A 270 0.29 -22.53 17.18
C ASP A 270 1.26 -22.81 16.01
N VAL A 271 2.50 -23.22 16.32
CA VAL A 271 3.50 -23.56 15.28
C VAL A 271 3.00 -24.67 14.37
N LEU A 272 2.39 -25.73 14.90
CA LEU A 272 1.85 -26.83 14.10
C LEU A 272 0.68 -26.37 13.20
N ALA A 273 -0.19 -25.49 13.69
CA ALA A 273 -1.30 -24.94 12.91
C ALA A 273 -0.80 -24.12 11.73
N ASN A 274 0.17 -23.23 11.96
CA ASN A 274 0.78 -22.40 10.93
C ASN A 274 1.59 -23.23 9.94
N PHE A 275 2.36 -24.22 10.42
CA PHE A 275 3.09 -25.15 9.56
C PHE A 275 2.14 -25.90 8.60
N ARG A 276 1.03 -26.44 9.10
CA ARG A 276 0.03 -27.12 8.26
C ARG A 276 -0.65 -26.21 7.25
N LYS A 277 -0.86 -24.93 7.61
CA LYS A 277 -1.40 -23.93 6.68
C LYS A 277 -0.42 -23.70 5.53
N ALA A 278 0.87 -23.53 5.83
CA ALA A 278 1.91 -23.32 4.83
C ALA A 278 2.12 -24.55 3.92
N SER A 279 2.18 -25.76 4.50
CA SER A 279 2.39 -27.01 3.75
C SER A 279 1.22 -27.40 2.83
N LYS A 280 0.06 -26.74 2.92
CA LYS A 280 -1.07 -26.92 1.98
C LYS A 280 -0.99 -26.03 0.74
N THR A 281 -0.13 -25.02 0.76
CA THR A 281 0.03 -24.02 -0.30
C THR A 281 1.18 -24.39 -1.26
N THR A 282 1.92 -25.46 -0.96
CA THR A 282 2.99 -26.04 -1.80
C THR A 282 2.47 -27.30 -2.50
#